data_AF-A0AAE3G2H6-F1
#
_entry.id   AF-A0AAE3G2H6-F1
#
_cell.length_a   1.000
_cell.length_b   1.000
_cell.length_c   1.000
_cell.angle_alpha   90.00
_cell.angle_beta   90.00
_cell.angle_gamma   90.00
#
_symmetry.space_group_name_H-M   'P 1'
#
loop_
_entity.id
_entity.type
_entity.pdbx_description
1 polymer ?
#
loop_
_entity_poly.entity_id
_entity_poly.type
_entity_poly.pdbx_seq_one_letter_code
_entity_poly.pdbx_strand_id
1 'polypeptide(L)'
;MATRRSGSRRSGPPKQPYHERVAERVIEALEAGTAPWVKPWKAGAAPGLPVNAITGKPYRGMNQVWLGMMRPAEGDPRWCTYKQAESVGAQVRRGEKGTVIQFWKTHEERAEEGAEGGRIRVRLERPRVFTAVVFHASQIDNLPAYTPPGSVVPGWQRDAHADWLIKASGAAIDHDQGDRAFYAPLTDRIHMPPPGAFASRETYYATLFHELGHWTGHESRLNRDILHPFRSIPYAREELRAELASMMMAAELGLAHDPGNHHAYIASWIEMLRDDPHEIFRASRDAQAISDYIVSPKRALEAEQSVAYEGPAEVVRTEAVARTPVPVARSAREAEGPSF
;
A
#
# COMPACT_ATOMS: atom_id res chain seq x y z
N MET A 1 33.58 -56.17 17.98
CA MET A 1 33.80 -54.72 17.80
C MET A 1 33.34 -54.33 16.39
N ALA A 2 32.18 -53.70 16.25
CA ALA A 2 31.70 -53.17 14.97
C ALA A 2 31.56 -51.64 15.10
N THR A 3 32.48 -50.92 14.50
CA THR A 3 32.54 -49.45 14.46
C THR A 3 31.40 -48.88 13.61
N ARG A 4 30.49 -48.13 14.25
CA ARG A 4 29.51 -47.28 13.56
C ARG A 4 30.22 -46.10 12.89
N ARG A 5 30.19 -46.03 11.57
CA ARG A 5 30.55 -44.81 10.82
C ARG A 5 29.37 -43.82 10.90
N SER A 6 29.57 -42.69 11.58
CA SER A 6 28.65 -41.56 11.54
C SER A 6 28.79 -40.85 10.19
N GLY A 7 27.78 -40.98 9.32
CA GLY A 7 27.68 -40.18 8.10
C GLY A 7 27.37 -38.73 8.45
N SER A 8 28.39 -37.87 8.37
CA SER A 8 28.20 -36.41 8.35
C SER A 8 27.40 -36.04 7.10
N ARG A 9 26.17 -35.53 7.28
CA ARG A 9 25.40 -34.90 6.20
C ARG A 9 26.19 -33.68 5.73
N ARG A 10 26.71 -33.71 4.51
CA ARG A 10 27.22 -32.52 3.83
C ARG A 10 26.08 -31.51 3.73
N SER A 11 26.17 -30.41 4.47
CA SER A 11 25.34 -29.23 4.24
C SER A 11 25.71 -28.68 2.86
N GLY A 12 24.75 -28.63 1.94
CA GLY A 12 24.92 -27.89 0.68
C GLY A 12 25.24 -26.41 0.94
N PRO A 13 25.63 -25.66 -0.10
CA PRO A 13 25.89 -24.23 0.05
C PRO A 13 24.69 -23.53 0.71
N PRO A 14 24.94 -22.51 1.57
CA PRO A 14 23.87 -21.79 2.24
C PRO A 14 22.90 -21.25 1.19
N LYS A 15 21.60 -21.46 1.40
CA LYS A 15 20.58 -20.89 0.53
C LYS A 15 20.63 -19.37 0.67
N GLN A 16 20.78 -18.70 -0.46
CA GLN A 16 20.74 -17.24 -0.53
C GLN A 16 19.53 -16.66 0.22
N PRO A 17 19.73 -15.66 1.09
CA PRO A 17 18.66 -14.99 1.81
C PRO A 17 17.55 -14.45 0.90
N TYR A 18 16.31 -14.39 1.43
CA TYR A 18 15.15 -13.97 0.64
C TYR A 18 15.25 -12.52 0.13
N HIS A 19 15.71 -11.60 0.98
CA HIS A 19 15.80 -10.18 0.64
C HIS A 19 16.82 -9.94 -0.48
N GLU A 20 17.97 -10.61 -0.44
CA GLU A 20 18.97 -10.60 -1.51
C GLU A 20 18.38 -11.09 -2.84
N ARG A 21 17.70 -12.25 -2.85
CA ARG A 21 17.06 -12.78 -4.07
C ARG A 21 16.05 -11.81 -4.69
N VAL A 22 15.26 -11.14 -3.85
CA VAL A 22 14.27 -10.18 -4.32
C VAL A 22 14.98 -8.94 -4.89
N ALA A 23 15.97 -8.41 -4.18
CA ALA A 23 16.73 -7.25 -4.63
C ALA A 23 17.50 -7.52 -5.93
N GLU A 24 18.17 -8.66 -6.05
CA GLU A 24 18.86 -9.06 -7.29
C GLU A 24 17.90 -9.11 -8.47
N ARG A 25 16.72 -9.71 -8.28
CA ARG A 25 15.72 -9.77 -9.35
C ARG A 25 15.16 -8.39 -9.72
N VAL A 26 15.08 -7.47 -8.75
CA VAL A 26 14.75 -6.06 -9.01
C VAL A 26 15.87 -5.36 -9.77
N ILE A 27 17.13 -5.57 -9.40
CA ILE A 27 18.30 -5.04 -10.09
C ILE A 27 18.32 -5.53 -11.54
N GLU A 28 18.14 -6.82 -11.80
CA GLU A 28 18.05 -7.38 -13.15
C GLU A 28 16.93 -6.70 -13.97
N ALA A 29 15.77 -6.48 -13.36
CA ALA A 29 14.65 -5.83 -14.02
C ALA A 29 14.94 -4.34 -14.32
N LEU A 30 15.62 -3.64 -13.41
CA LEU A 30 16.07 -2.26 -13.61
C LEU A 30 17.11 -2.17 -14.73
N GLU A 31 18.12 -3.05 -14.72
CA GLU A 31 19.16 -3.14 -15.77
C GLU A 31 18.56 -3.44 -17.15
N ALA A 32 17.52 -4.28 -17.20
CA ALA A 32 16.81 -4.61 -18.43
C ALA A 32 15.74 -3.59 -18.84
N GLY A 33 15.47 -2.54 -18.04
CA GLY A 33 14.38 -1.58 -18.29
C GLY A 33 12.98 -2.20 -18.23
N THR A 34 12.82 -3.29 -17.48
CA THR A 34 11.57 -4.06 -17.35
C THR A 34 10.96 -3.99 -15.94
N ALA A 35 11.58 -3.27 -15.01
CA ALA A 35 11.01 -3.03 -13.68
C ALA A 35 9.60 -2.40 -13.82
N PRO A 36 8.61 -2.87 -13.04
CA PRO A 36 7.22 -2.42 -13.19
C PRO A 36 7.05 -0.90 -13.15
N TRP A 37 7.66 -0.21 -12.19
CA TRP A 37 7.56 1.26 -12.07
C TRP A 37 8.41 2.04 -13.09
N VAL A 38 9.16 1.35 -13.96
CA VAL A 38 9.96 1.98 -15.03
C VAL A 38 9.34 1.74 -16.40
N LYS A 39 8.66 0.60 -16.60
CA LYS A 39 8.10 0.21 -17.88
C LYS A 39 6.68 0.77 -18.07
N PRO A 40 6.40 1.52 -19.15
CA PRO A 40 5.04 1.95 -19.46
C PRO A 40 4.08 0.78 -19.66
N TRP A 41 2.85 0.89 -19.16
CA TRP A 41 1.77 -0.06 -19.43
C TRP A 41 0.46 0.63 -19.79
N LYS A 42 -0.36 -0.04 -20.62
CA LYS A 42 -1.67 0.46 -21.03
C LYS A 42 -2.74 0.16 -19.97
N ALA A 43 -3.77 1.00 -19.89
CA ALA A 43 -4.95 0.76 -19.07
C ALA A 43 -5.61 -0.56 -19.49
N GLY A 44 -5.95 -1.42 -18.52
CA GLY A 44 -6.46 -2.77 -18.79
C GLY A 44 -5.44 -3.78 -19.35
N ALA A 45 -4.27 -3.33 -19.80
CA ALA A 45 -3.11 -4.19 -20.13
C ALA A 45 -2.19 -4.39 -18.93
N ALA A 46 -2.31 -3.55 -17.88
CA ALA A 46 -1.82 -3.90 -16.56
C ALA A 46 -2.61 -5.15 -16.12
N PRO A 47 -1.97 -6.32 -16.02
CA PRO A 47 -2.66 -7.45 -15.42
C PRO A 47 -3.00 -6.99 -14.00
N GLY A 48 -4.26 -7.13 -13.58
CA GLY A 48 -4.75 -6.50 -12.35
C GLY A 48 -3.80 -6.70 -11.17
N LEU A 49 -3.80 -5.81 -10.18
CA LEU A 49 -2.93 -5.94 -9.01
C LEU A 49 -2.92 -7.38 -8.50
N PRO A 50 -1.76 -7.98 -8.16
CA PRO A 50 -1.75 -9.34 -7.64
C PRO A 50 -2.73 -9.44 -6.47
N VAL A 51 -3.65 -10.39 -6.55
CA VAL A 51 -4.69 -10.59 -5.52
C VAL A 51 -4.66 -12.02 -5.01
N ASN A 52 -5.14 -12.21 -3.79
CA ASN A 52 -5.30 -13.55 -3.26
C ASN A 52 -6.51 -14.25 -3.92
N ALA A 53 -6.31 -15.44 -4.48
CA ALA A 53 -7.34 -16.14 -5.25
C ALA A 53 -8.62 -16.46 -4.46
N ILE A 54 -8.52 -16.62 -3.13
CA ILE A 54 -9.61 -17.05 -2.26
C ILE A 54 -10.31 -15.86 -1.61
N THR A 55 -9.52 -14.90 -1.10
CA THR A 55 -10.08 -13.76 -0.36
C THR A 55 -10.38 -12.56 -1.24
N GLY A 56 -9.89 -12.54 -2.49
CA GLY A 56 -9.97 -11.39 -3.41
C GLY A 56 -9.12 -10.18 -2.99
N LYS A 57 -8.46 -10.23 -1.82
CA LYS A 57 -7.70 -9.09 -1.30
C LYS A 57 -6.41 -8.87 -2.10
N PRO A 58 -6.08 -7.62 -2.45
CA PRO A 58 -4.81 -7.31 -3.10
C PRO A 58 -3.63 -7.58 -2.17
N TYR A 59 -2.53 -8.08 -2.72
CA TYR A 59 -1.24 -8.05 -2.04
C TYR A 59 -0.74 -6.60 -1.95
N ARG A 60 0.12 -6.33 -0.96
CA ARG A 60 0.53 -4.97 -0.57
C ARG A 60 2.04 -4.84 -0.47
N GLY A 61 2.54 -3.62 -0.63
CA GLY A 61 3.96 -3.28 -0.56
C GLY A 61 4.81 -4.20 -1.43
N MET A 62 5.93 -4.70 -0.88
CA MET A 62 6.87 -5.50 -1.68
C MET A 62 6.25 -6.78 -2.26
N ASN A 63 5.24 -7.38 -1.60
CA ASN A 63 4.60 -8.58 -2.17
C ASN A 63 3.79 -8.27 -3.43
N GLN A 64 3.21 -7.07 -3.52
CA GLN A 64 2.50 -6.64 -4.73
C GLN A 64 3.47 -6.50 -5.90
N VAL A 65 4.58 -5.81 -5.66
CA VAL A 65 5.65 -5.62 -6.66
C VAL A 65 6.26 -6.96 -7.07
N TRP A 66 6.66 -7.76 -6.09
CA TRP A 66 7.32 -9.05 -6.30
C TRP A 66 6.44 -10.03 -7.08
N LEU A 67 5.18 -10.20 -6.69
CA LEU A 67 4.27 -11.09 -7.41
C LEU A 67 3.90 -10.55 -8.80
N GLY A 68 3.85 -9.22 -8.96
CA GLY A 68 3.68 -8.58 -10.26
C GLY A 68 4.83 -8.85 -11.23
N MET A 69 6.07 -8.96 -10.73
CA MET A 69 7.24 -9.32 -11.52
C MET A 69 7.35 -10.81 -11.82
N MET A 70 6.78 -11.65 -10.95
CA MET A 70 6.90 -13.12 -11.03
C MET A 70 5.77 -13.79 -11.83
N ARG A 71 4.71 -13.07 -12.18
CA ARG A 71 3.61 -13.60 -12.99
C ARG A 71 3.95 -13.58 -14.50
N PRO A 72 3.21 -14.36 -15.31
CA PRO A 72 3.18 -14.18 -16.76
C PRO A 72 2.74 -12.75 -17.17
N ALA A 73 3.13 -12.33 -18.38
CA ALA A 73 2.88 -10.98 -18.89
C ALA A 73 1.39 -10.65 -19.12
N GLU A 74 0.57 -11.66 -19.39
CA GLU A 74 -0.88 -11.54 -19.52
C GLU A 74 -1.56 -12.60 -18.64
N GLY A 75 -2.76 -12.26 -18.14
CA GLY A 75 -3.65 -13.22 -17.52
C GLY A 75 -3.99 -12.95 -16.06
N ASP A 76 -4.62 -13.98 -15.48
CA ASP A 76 -5.20 -14.04 -14.14
C ASP A 76 -4.25 -13.52 -13.04
N PRO A 77 -4.60 -12.47 -12.28
CA PRO A 77 -3.71 -11.87 -11.28
C PRO A 77 -3.69 -12.64 -9.95
N ARG A 78 -4.39 -13.77 -9.87
CA ARG A 78 -4.61 -14.47 -8.61
C ARG A 78 -3.43 -15.33 -8.21
N TRP A 79 -3.10 -15.25 -6.93
CA TRP A 79 -2.13 -16.12 -6.26
C TRP A 79 -2.74 -16.72 -5.00
N CYS A 80 -2.46 -17.96 -4.68
CA CYS A 80 -2.85 -18.54 -3.40
C CYS A 80 -1.87 -19.60 -2.89
N THR A 81 -1.93 -19.90 -1.61
CA THR A 81 -1.15 -21.01 -1.05
C THR A 81 -1.70 -22.36 -1.50
N TYR A 82 -0.91 -23.42 -1.39
CA TYR A 82 -1.36 -24.78 -1.69
C TYR A 82 -2.65 -25.14 -0.92
N LYS A 83 -2.68 -24.88 0.39
CA LYS A 83 -3.85 -25.15 1.25
C LYS A 83 -5.09 -24.35 0.84
N GLN A 84 -4.89 -23.13 0.35
CA GLN A 84 -5.97 -22.31 -0.17
C GLN A 84 -6.55 -22.88 -1.46
N ALA A 85 -5.71 -23.37 -2.38
CA ALA A 85 -6.17 -24.05 -3.59
C ALA A 85 -6.97 -25.32 -3.23
N GLU A 86 -6.41 -26.15 -2.34
CA GLU A 86 -7.05 -27.39 -1.86
C GLU A 86 -8.42 -27.12 -1.23
N SER A 87 -8.57 -26.02 -0.48
CA SER A 87 -9.84 -25.68 0.18
C SER A 87 -11.00 -25.39 -0.77
N VAL A 88 -10.72 -25.14 -2.05
CA VAL A 88 -11.74 -24.92 -3.09
C VAL A 88 -11.75 -26.05 -4.13
N GLY A 89 -11.16 -27.21 -3.80
CA GLY A 89 -11.09 -28.36 -4.70
C GLY A 89 -10.11 -28.19 -5.87
N ALA A 90 -9.25 -27.17 -5.83
CA ALA A 90 -8.24 -26.91 -6.84
C ALA A 90 -6.90 -27.58 -6.46
N GLN A 91 -6.08 -27.90 -7.46
CA GLN A 91 -4.85 -28.66 -7.26
C GLN A 91 -3.67 -27.97 -7.93
N VAL A 92 -2.63 -27.64 -7.16
CA VAL A 92 -1.34 -27.21 -7.73
C VAL A 92 -0.74 -28.38 -8.52
N ARG A 93 -0.38 -28.16 -9.78
CA ARG A 93 0.19 -29.23 -10.61
C ARG A 93 1.50 -29.77 -10.06
N ARG A 94 1.72 -31.07 -10.25
CA ARG A 94 2.94 -31.74 -9.80
C ARG A 94 4.16 -31.14 -10.49
N GLY A 95 5.15 -30.74 -9.71
CA GLY A 95 6.42 -30.19 -10.20
C GLY A 95 6.45 -28.66 -10.30
N GLU A 96 5.31 -27.99 -10.14
CA GLU A 96 5.25 -26.52 -10.08
C GLU A 96 6.02 -25.98 -8.87
N LYS A 97 6.72 -24.87 -9.07
CA LYS A 97 7.47 -24.19 -8.01
C LYS A 97 6.70 -22.97 -7.56
N GLY A 98 6.45 -22.88 -6.25
CA GLY A 98 5.78 -21.72 -5.67
C GLY A 98 6.73 -20.55 -5.46
N THR A 99 6.15 -19.35 -5.44
CA THR A 99 6.83 -18.09 -5.15
C THR A 99 6.77 -17.81 -3.66
N VAL A 100 7.92 -17.51 -3.07
CA VAL A 100 8.01 -17.14 -1.66
C VAL A 100 7.60 -15.68 -1.46
N ILE A 101 6.75 -15.43 -0.47
CA ILE A 101 6.39 -14.10 0.01
C ILE A 101 6.67 -13.99 1.50
N GLN A 102 6.90 -12.76 1.98
CA GLN A 102 7.05 -12.46 3.40
C GLN A 102 6.08 -11.40 3.85
N PHE A 103 5.52 -11.55 5.05
CA PHE A 103 4.65 -10.55 5.65
C PHE A 103 4.83 -10.49 7.16
N TRP A 104 4.56 -9.31 7.71
CA TRP A 104 4.63 -9.10 9.15
C TRP A 104 3.37 -9.59 9.83
N LYS A 105 3.51 -10.54 10.74
CA LYS A 105 2.47 -10.93 11.67
C LYS A 105 2.59 -10.08 12.92
N THR A 106 1.59 -9.26 13.17
CA THR A 106 1.50 -8.37 14.35
C THR A 106 0.54 -8.88 15.41
N HIS A 107 -0.26 -9.90 15.08
CA HIS A 107 -1.27 -10.49 15.96
C HIS A 107 -1.28 -12.01 15.82
N GLU A 108 -1.66 -12.72 16.87
CA GLU A 108 -1.93 -14.16 16.85
C GLU A 108 -3.25 -14.48 17.52
N GLU A 109 -3.89 -15.57 17.09
CA GLU A 109 -5.04 -16.11 17.81
C GLU A 109 -4.55 -16.97 18.96
N ARG A 110 -5.08 -16.73 20.16
CA ARG A 110 -4.91 -17.59 21.34
C ARG A 110 -6.27 -18.05 21.83
N ALA A 111 -6.30 -19.20 22.47
CA ALA A 111 -7.50 -19.63 23.19
C ALA A 111 -7.82 -18.59 24.27
N GLU A 112 -9.10 -18.27 24.39
CA GLU A 112 -9.59 -17.42 25.48
C GLU A 112 -9.60 -18.25 26.77
N GLU A 113 -8.87 -17.78 27.79
CA GLU A 113 -8.90 -18.44 29.10
C GLU A 113 -10.29 -18.30 29.71
N GLY A 114 -10.95 -19.43 29.98
CA GLY A 114 -12.27 -19.47 30.63
C GLY A 114 -13.48 -19.54 29.69
N ALA A 115 -13.29 -19.60 28.37
CA ALA A 115 -14.38 -19.82 27.42
C ALA A 115 -14.12 -21.08 26.56
N GLU A 116 -15.03 -22.06 26.60
CA GLU A 116 -14.96 -23.21 25.70
C GLU A 116 -15.11 -22.77 24.25
N GLY A 117 -14.02 -22.88 23.48
CA GLY A 117 -13.99 -22.57 22.05
C GLY A 117 -13.75 -21.10 21.70
N GLY A 118 -13.64 -20.21 22.69
CA GLY A 118 -13.30 -18.79 22.47
C GLY A 118 -11.88 -18.62 21.93
N ARG A 119 -11.72 -17.76 20.92
CA ARG A 119 -10.40 -17.34 20.41
C ARG A 119 -10.29 -15.83 20.49
N ILE A 120 -9.23 -15.36 21.14
CA ILE A 120 -8.88 -13.95 21.21
C ILE A 120 -7.73 -13.63 20.27
N ARG A 121 -7.79 -12.45 19.64
CA ARG A 121 -6.71 -11.95 18.79
C ARG A 121 -5.77 -11.08 19.62
N VAL A 122 -4.61 -11.61 19.96
CA VAL A 122 -3.61 -10.96 20.82
C VAL A 122 -2.55 -10.28 19.95
N ARG A 123 -2.24 -9.02 20.24
CA ARG A 123 -1.14 -8.30 19.58
C ARG A 123 0.20 -8.86 20.08
N LEU A 124 1.10 -9.16 19.15
CA LEU A 124 2.46 -9.59 19.47
C LEU A 124 3.29 -8.41 19.96
N GLU A 125 4.05 -8.60 21.04
CA GLU A 125 5.00 -7.60 21.54
C GLU A 125 6.05 -7.22 20.50
N ARG A 126 6.47 -8.20 19.70
CA ARG A 126 7.39 -8.01 18.57
C ARG A 126 6.75 -8.59 17.31
N PRO A 127 6.52 -7.78 16.26
CA PRO A 127 6.12 -8.28 14.96
C PRO A 127 7.09 -9.35 14.48
N ARG A 128 6.56 -10.44 13.90
CA ARG A 128 7.37 -11.54 13.37
C ARG A 128 7.22 -11.60 11.86
N VAL A 129 8.33 -11.81 11.16
CA VAL A 129 8.30 -12.11 9.73
C VAL A 129 7.75 -13.52 9.56
N PHE A 130 6.68 -13.65 8.79
CA PHE A 130 6.13 -14.93 8.38
C PHE A 130 6.40 -15.14 6.89
N THR A 131 6.76 -16.36 6.53
CA THR A 131 7.02 -16.75 5.15
C THR A 131 5.89 -17.64 4.66
N ALA A 132 5.36 -17.36 3.48
CA ALA A 132 4.42 -18.24 2.80
C ALA A 132 4.91 -18.55 1.38
N VAL A 133 4.47 -19.69 0.86
CA VAL A 133 4.67 -20.08 -0.53
C VAL A 133 3.32 -19.99 -1.22
N VAL A 134 3.25 -19.18 -2.28
CA VAL A 134 2.06 -18.98 -3.10
C VAL A 134 2.31 -19.45 -4.51
N PHE A 135 1.26 -19.89 -5.18
CA PHE A 135 1.26 -20.35 -6.56
C PHE A 135 0.37 -19.42 -7.36
N HIS A 136 0.84 -19.06 -8.55
CA HIS A 136 0.05 -18.29 -9.50
C HIS A 136 -1.10 -19.16 -10.01
N ALA A 137 -2.25 -18.56 -10.33
CA ALA A 137 -3.42 -19.28 -10.84
C ALA A 137 -3.10 -20.19 -12.03
N SER A 138 -2.20 -19.77 -12.92
CA SER A 138 -1.76 -20.60 -14.05
C SER A 138 -1.13 -21.93 -13.64
N GLN A 139 -0.65 -22.07 -12.40
CA GLN A 139 0.00 -23.28 -11.84
C GLN A 139 -1.00 -24.27 -11.20
N ILE A 140 -2.29 -23.93 -11.21
CA ILE A 140 -3.32 -24.60 -10.42
C ILE A 140 -4.44 -25.07 -11.36
N ASP A 141 -4.72 -26.37 -11.32
CA ASP A 141 -5.84 -26.97 -12.04
C ASP A 141 -7.13 -26.85 -11.19
N ASN A 142 -8.28 -26.78 -11.87
CA ASN A 142 -9.62 -26.66 -11.25
C ASN A 142 -9.82 -25.43 -10.36
N LEU A 143 -8.98 -24.39 -10.51
CA LEU A 143 -9.27 -23.09 -9.89
C LEU A 143 -10.48 -22.46 -10.61
N PRO A 144 -11.47 -21.90 -9.90
CA PRO A 144 -12.62 -21.24 -10.54
C PRO A 144 -12.16 -20.19 -11.55
N ALA A 145 -12.81 -20.12 -12.72
CA ALA A 145 -12.40 -19.21 -13.80
C ALA A 145 -12.30 -17.77 -13.30
N TYR A 146 -11.20 -17.10 -13.63
CA TYR A 146 -11.06 -15.68 -13.31
C TYR A 146 -11.98 -14.89 -14.22
N THR A 147 -12.96 -14.23 -13.61
CA THR A 147 -13.71 -13.17 -14.28
C THR A 147 -13.08 -11.87 -13.80
N PRO A 148 -12.35 -11.13 -14.65
CA PRO A 148 -11.97 -9.77 -14.32
C PRO A 148 -13.21 -9.01 -13.84
N PRO A 149 -13.10 -8.15 -12.80
CA PRO A 149 -14.22 -7.35 -12.34
C PRO A 149 -14.97 -6.79 -13.56
N GLY A 150 -16.24 -7.19 -13.67
CA GLY A 150 -17.05 -7.04 -14.88
C GLY A 150 -17.45 -5.59 -15.11
N SER A 151 -16.49 -4.79 -15.52
CA SER A 151 -16.64 -3.49 -16.14
C SER A 151 -15.22 -3.04 -16.44
N VAL A 152 -14.87 -2.94 -17.72
CA VAL A 152 -13.89 -1.93 -18.10
C VAL A 152 -14.57 -0.61 -17.71
N VAL A 153 -14.32 -0.16 -16.48
CA VAL A 153 -14.70 1.18 -16.04
C VAL A 153 -14.23 2.09 -17.18
N PRO A 154 -15.13 2.79 -17.89
CA PRO A 154 -14.70 3.58 -19.03
C PRO A 154 -13.56 4.53 -18.63
N GLY A 155 -12.65 4.84 -19.55
CA GLY A 155 -11.49 5.69 -19.24
C GLY A 155 -11.88 6.97 -18.48
N TRP A 156 -12.95 7.62 -18.92
CA TRP A 156 -13.49 8.83 -18.28
C TRP A 156 -13.92 8.64 -16.82
N GLN A 157 -14.40 7.46 -16.41
CA GLN A 157 -14.74 7.18 -15.01
C GLN A 157 -13.49 6.99 -14.16
N ARG A 158 -12.43 6.38 -14.71
CA ARG A 158 -11.14 6.29 -14.03
C ARG A 158 -10.49 7.66 -13.89
N ASP A 159 -10.53 8.46 -14.94
CA ASP A 159 -10.03 9.85 -14.94
C ASP A 159 -10.78 10.69 -13.90
N ALA A 160 -12.12 10.59 -13.86
CA ALA A 160 -12.93 11.31 -12.87
C ALA A 160 -12.58 10.88 -11.43
N HIS A 161 -12.31 9.59 -11.20
CA HIS A 161 -11.89 9.11 -9.89
C HIS A 161 -10.48 9.62 -9.52
N ALA A 162 -9.56 9.69 -10.49
CA ALA A 162 -8.23 10.27 -10.30
C ALA A 162 -8.33 11.76 -9.95
N ASP A 163 -9.07 12.54 -10.74
CA ASP A 163 -9.31 13.96 -10.52
C ASP A 163 -9.92 14.23 -9.13
N TRP A 164 -10.88 13.39 -8.74
CA TRP A 164 -11.49 13.51 -7.42
C TRP A 164 -10.50 13.17 -6.29
N LEU A 165 -9.65 12.15 -6.43
CA LEU A 165 -8.62 11.82 -5.43
C LEU A 165 -7.57 12.92 -5.32
N ILE A 166 -7.16 13.49 -6.44
CA ILE A 166 -6.24 14.63 -6.48
C ILE A 166 -6.84 15.80 -5.71
N LYS A 167 -8.12 16.12 -5.95
CA LYS A 167 -8.82 17.17 -5.21
C LYS A 167 -8.96 16.83 -3.72
N ALA A 168 -9.37 15.60 -3.40
CA ALA A 168 -9.57 15.13 -2.03
C ALA A 168 -8.25 15.01 -1.24
N SER A 169 -7.10 14.94 -1.92
CA SER A 169 -5.79 14.93 -1.27
C SER A 169 -5.52 16.21 -0.49
N GLY A 170 -6.13 17.33 -0.89
CA GLY A 170 -5.90 18.66 -0.32
C GLY A 170 -4.56 19.30 -0.71
N ALA A 171 -3.80 18.70 -1.64
CA ALA A 171 -2.57 19.29 -2.13
C ALA A 171 -2.84 20.57 -2.94
N ALA A 172 -2.07 21.63 -2.67
CA ALA A 172 -2.07 22.82 -3.51
C ALA A 172 -1.25 22.53 -4.77
N ILE A 173 -1.90 22.52 -5.93
CA ILE A 173 -1.28 22.19 -7.23
C ILE A 173 -1.39 23.41 -8.15
N ASP A 174 -0.24 23.93 -8.57
CA ASP A 174 -0.12 25.04 -9.51
C ASP A 174 0.32 24.54 -10.88
N HIS A 175 -0.42 24.89 -11.92
CA HIS A 175 -0.05 24.60 -13.31
C HIS A 175 0.74 25.76 -13.93
N ASP A 176 1.86 26.12 -13.29
CA ASP A 176 2.65 27.31 -13.59
C ASP A 176 4.01 27.02 -14.27
N GLN A 177 4.32 25.76 -14.56
CA GLN A 177 5.57 25.37 -15.22
C GLN A 177 5.40 25.15 -16.73
N GLY A 178 6.51 25.17 -17.47
CA GLY A 178 6.53 24.87 -18.91
C GLY A 178 6.85 23.40 -19.20
N ASP A 179 7.96 22.91 -18.66
CA ASP A 179 8.59 21.64 -19.04
C ASP A 179 9.05 20.77 -17.85
N ARG A 180 8.69 21.16 -16.62
CA ARG A 180 9.08 20.46 -15.39
C ARG A 180 7.96 20.35 -14.39
N ALA A 181 7.94 19.27 -13.63
CA ALA A 181 7.09 19.06 -12.45
C ALA A 181 7.97 18.90 -11.21
N PHE A 182 7.49 19.37 -10.05
CA PHE A 182 8.16 19.16 -8.76
C PHE A 182 7.24 19.52 -7.58
N TYR A 183 7.41 18.82 -6.46
CA TYR A 183 6.98 19.27 -5.14
C TYR A 183 7.98 20.25 -4.52
N ALA A 184 7.49 21.36 -3.97
CA ALA A 184 8.27 22.38 -3.27
C ALA A 184 8.02 22.31 -1.76
N PRO A 185 8.92 21.69 -0.95
CA PRO A 185 8.68 21.46 0.48
C PRO A 185 8.50 22.72 1.31
N LEU A 186 9.20 23.81 0.96
CA LEU A 186 9.17 25.06 1.74
C LEU A 186 7.83 25.78 1.65
N THR A 187 7.17 25.72 0.50
CA THR A 187 5.86 26.34 0.26
C THR A 187 4.71 25.35 0.41
N ASP A 188 5.00 24.06 0.52
CA ASP A 188 4.05 22.96 0.54
C ASP A 188 3.11 22.95 -0.70
N ARG A 189 3.70 23.09 -1.89
CA ARG A 189 2.96 23.16 -3.17
C ARG A 189 3.57 22.23 -4.22
N ILE A 190 2.72 21.70 -5.08
CA ILE A 190 3.13 20.95 -6.27
C ILE A 190 3.05 21.89 -7.47
N HIS A 191 4.10 21.92 -8.27
CA HIS A 191 4.20 22.70 -9.50
C HIS A 191 4.22 21.76 -10.70
N MET A 192 3.36 22.00 -11.68
CA MET A 192 3.15 21.15 -12.85
C MET A 192 3.12 21.99 -14.14
N PRO A 193 3.49 21.43 -15.29
CA PRO A 193 3.07 21.96 -16.58
C PRO A 193 1.55 21.87 -16.74
N PRO A 194 0.92 22.73 -17.56
CA PRO A 194 -0.51 22.59 -17.84
C PRO A 194 -0.81 21.22 -18.45
N PRO A 195 -2.00 20.61 -18.21
CA PRO A 195 -2.31 19.26 -18.68
C PRO A 195 -2.12 19.06 -20.20
N GLY A 196 -2.34 20.11 -21.00
CA GLY A 196 -2.14 20.09 -22.45
C GLY A 196 -0.68 20.02 -22.92
N ALA A 197 0.30 20.20 -22.03
CA ALA A 197 1.73 20.03 -22.34
C ALA A 197 2.18 18.56 -22.30
N PHE A 198 1.37 17.67 -21.71
CA PHE A 198 1.67 16.25 -21.62
C PHE A 198 1.23 15.51 -22.88
N ALA A 199 1.98 14.47 -23.26
CA ALA A 199 1.66 13.64 -24.42
C ALA A 199 0.34 12.87 -24.27
N SER A 200 -0.08 12.62 -23.02
CA SER A 200 -1.30 11.90 -22.69
C SER A 200 -1.79 12.24 -21.28
N ARG A 201 -3.03 11.86 -20.95
CA ARG A 201 -3.53 12.00 -19.56
C ARG A 201 -2.82 11.05 -18.61
N GLU A 202 -2.42 9.90 -19.10
CA GLU A 202 -1.71 8.86 -18.36
C GLU A 202 -0.34 9.38 -17.86
N THR A 203 0.41 10.07 -18.73
CA THR A 203 1.68 10.70 -18.36
C THR A 203 1.45 11.84 -17.36
N TYR A 204 0.41 12.65 -17.56
CA TYR A 204 0.03 13.69 -16.59
C TYR A 204 -0.26 13.11 -15.19
N TYR A 205 -1.10 12.07 -15.09
CA TYR A 205 -1.42 11.46 -13.79
C TYR A 205 -0.22 10.76 -13.17
N ALA A 206 0.60 10.05 -13.96
CA ALA A 206 1.80 9.41 -13.45
C ALA A 206 2.78 10.42 -12.85
N THR A 207 3.02 11.55 -13.53
CA THR A 207 3.84 12.64 -13.02
C THR A 207 3.20 13.28 -11.77
N LEU A 208 1.90 13.58 -11.79
CA LEU A 208 1.24 14.19 -10.64
C LEU A 208 1.20 13.27 -9.41
N PHE A 209 0.99 11.97 -9.60
CA PHE A 209 1.05 10.99 -8.52
C PHE A 209 2.46 10.82 -7.95
N HIS A 210 3.49 10.95 -8.78
CA HIS A 210 4.87 11.02 -8.32
C HIS A 210 5.07 12.23 -7.41
N GLU A 211 4.65 13.43 -7.84
CA GLU A 211 4.77 14.64 -7.01
C GLU A 211 3.90 14.60 -5.75
N LEU A 212 2.70 14.01 -5.82
CA LEU A 212 1.90 13.71 -4.63
C LEU A 212 2.63 12.77 -3.68
N GLY A 213 3.40 11.82 -4.23
CA GLY A 213 4.29 10.96 -3.48
C GLY A 213 5.24 11.77 -2.60
N HIS A 214 6.01 12.69 -3.20
CA HIS A 214 6.88 13.61 -2.47
C HIS A 214 6.11 14.52 -1.51
N TRP A 215 4.98 15.07 -1.95
CA TRP A 215 4.13 15.91 -1.13
C TRP A 215 3.78 15.22 0.19
N THR A 216 3.35 13.95 0.19
CA THR A 216 3.06 13.25 1.46
C THR A 216 4.22 13.18 2.45
N GLY A 217 5.47 13.41 2.02
CA GLY A 217 6.67 13.38 2.85
C GLY A 217 6.83 14.55 3.83
N HIS A 218 6.06 15.64 3.68
CA HIS A 218 6.14 16.80 4.57
C HIS A 218 5.88 16.47 6.05
N GLU A 219 6.41 17.30 6.95
CA GLU A 219 6.38 17.12 8.40
C GLU A 219 4.97 17.00 8.99
N SER A 220 3.99 17.67 8.37
CA SER A 220 2.58 17.61 8.79
C SER A 220 1.83 16.34 8.33
N ARG A 221 2.51 15.44 7.60
CA ARG A 221 1.91 14.28 6.92
C ARG A 221 2.60 12.98 7.32
N LEU A 222 3.30 12.33 6.39
CA LEU A 222 4.06 11.11 6.68
C LEU A 222 5.46 11.38 7.22
N ASN A 223 5.87 12.66 7.27
CA ASN A 223 7.10 13.14 7.90
C ASN A 223 8.32 12.28 7.54
N ARG A 224 8.57 12.16 6.23
CA ARG A 224 9.72 11.45 5.69
C ARG A 224 10.88 12.41 5.51
N ASP A 225 12.09 11.89 5.56
CA ASP A 225 13.31 12.65 5.27
C ASP A 225 13.45 12.84 3.76
N ILE A 226 12.92 13.97 3.26
CA ILE A 226 12.85 14.28 1.82
C ILE A 226 13.78 15.43 1.40
N LEU A 227 14.42 16.09 2.36
CA LEU A 227 15.26 17.28 2.12
C LEU A 227 16.71 16.86 1.91
N HIS A 228 17.04 16.50 0.68
CA HIS A 228 18.38 16.05 0.31
C HIS A 228 18.90 16.73 -0.95
N PRO A 229 20.22 16.91 -1.09
CA PRO A 229 20.81 17.44 -2.33
C PRO A 229 20.43 16.58 -3.53
N PHE A 230 20.12 17.25 -4.64
CA PHE A 230 19.78 16.59 -5.90
C PHE A 230 20.85 15.56 -6.30
N ARG A 231 20.41 14.37 -6.73
CA ARG A 231 21.25 13.20 -7.11
C ARG A 231 22.10 12.60 -5.98
N SER A 232 21.87 12.96 -4.73
CA SER A 232 22.45 12.21 -3.61
C SER A 232 21.76 10.84 -3.43
N ILE A 233 22.42 9.89 -2.76
CA ILE A 233 21.81 8.58 -2.44
C ILE A 233 20.52 8.73 -1.60
N PRO A 234 20.47 9.57 -0.54
CA PRO A 234 19.23 9.82 0.18
C PRO A 234 18.12 10.43 -0.69
N TYR A 235 18.47 11.29 -1.64
CA TYR A 235 17.51 11.81 -2.63
C TYR A 235 16.97 10.67 -3.52
N ALA A 236 17.84 9.81 -4.05
CA ALA A 236 17.43 8.66 -4.88
C ALA A 236 16.55 7.64 -4.11
N ARG A 237 16.70 7.54 -2.78
CA ARG A 237 15.81 6.74 -1.92
C ARG A 237 14.38 7.27 -1.93
N GLU A 238 14.21 8.58 -1.85
CA GLU A 238 12.88 9.20 -1.86
C GLU A 238 12.26 9.14 -3.26
N GLU A 239 13.04 9.32 -4.32
CA GLU A 239 12.60 9.08 -5.71
C GLU A 239 12.06 7.66 -5.90
N LEU A 240 12.75 6.63 -5.39
CA LEU A 240 12.25 5.25 -5.47
C LEU A 240 10.89 5.08 -4.76
N ARG A 241 10.67 5.77 -3.64
CA ARG A 241 9.41 5.74 -2.90
C ARG A 241 8.28 6.40 -3.70
N ALA A 242 8.55 7.58 -4.27
CA ALA A 242 7.60 8.32 -5.08
C ALA A 242 7.21 7.55 -6.35
N GLU A 243 8.18 6.94 -7.05
CA GLU A 243 7.93 6.11 -8.23
C GLU A 243 7.07 4.88 -7.92
N LEU A 244 7.46 4.11 -6.91
CA LEU A 244 6.68 2.95 -6.47
C LEU A 244 5.27 3.37 -6.05
N ALA A 245 5.11 4.51 -5.39
CA ALA A 245 3.80 5.01 -4.98
C ALA A 245 2.94 5.44 -6.18
N SER A 246 3.52 6.16 -7.15
CA SER A 246 2.85 6.56 -8.39
C SER A 246 2.31 5.34 -9.14
N MET A 247 3.16 4.33 -9.29
CA MET A 247 2.82 3.04 -9.86
C MET A 247 1.67 2.34 -9.10
N MET A 248 1.75 2.31 -7.76
CA MET A 248 0.72 1.68 -6.91
C MET A 248 -0.64 2.39 -7.03
N MET A 249 -0.66 3.72 -6.98
CA MET A 249 -1.87 4.52 -7.12
C MET A 249 -2.50 4.36 -8.52
N ALA A 250 -1.69 4.43 -9.57
CA ALA A 250 -2.17 4.20 -10.93
C ALA A 250 -2.80 2.80 -11.08
N ALA A 251 -2.16 1.78 -10.53
CA ALA A 251 -2.66 0.42 -10.57
C ALA A 251 -3.94 0.20 -9.75
N GLU A 252 -4.08 0.87 -8.61
CA GLU A 252 -5.30 0.85 -7.78
C GLU A 252 -6.49 1.53 -8.48
N LEU A 253 -6.22 2.57 -9.27
CA LEU A 253 -7.22 3.28 -10.08
C LEU A 253 -7.48 2.64 -11.45
N GLY A 254 -6.75 1.58 -11.80
CA GLY A 254 -6.81 0.94 -13.11
C GLY A 254 -6.35 1.84 -14.26
N LEU A 255 -5.56 2.87 -13.95
CA LEU A 255 -4.97 3.77 -14.93
C LEU A 255 -3.77 3.13 -15.60
N ALA A 256 -3.50 3.57 -16.83
CA ALA A 256 -2.19 3.35 -17.41
C ALA A 256 -1.14 4.11 -16.58
N HIS A 257 0.08 3.61 -16.60
CA HIS A 257 1.21 4.26 -15.96
C HIS A 257 2.30 4.36 -17.03
N ASP A 258 2.70 5.59 -17.30
CA ASP A 258 3.88 5.89 -18.08
C ASP A 258 4.68 6.85 -17.21
N PRO A 259 5.71 6.37 -16.52
CA PRO A 259 6.41 7.19 -15.55
C PRO A 259 7.09 8.36 -16.30
N GLY A 260 7.57 8.16 -17.53
CA GLY A 260 8.34 9.13 -18.28
C GLY A 260 9.85 8.88 -18.20
N ASN A 261 10.68 9.92 -18.23
CA ASN A 261 12.14 9.82 -18.34
C ASN A 261 12.83 9.71 -16.96
N HIS A 262 12.86 8.51 -16.35
CA HIS A 262 13.50 8.25 -15.04
C HIS A 262 14.92 7.66 -15.13
N HIS A 263 15.52 7.67 -16.32
CA HIS A 263 16.87 7.10 -16.54
C HIS A 263 17.93 7.70 -15.60
N ALA A 264 17.72 8.91 -15.07
CA ALA A 264 18.66 9.60 -14.19
C ALA A 264 18.92 8.88 -12.84
N TYR A 265 17.97 8.08 -12.33
CA TYR A 265 18.08 7.48 -10.98
C TYR A 265 18.31 5.97 -10.97
N ILE A 266 18.13 5.29 -12.12
CA ILE A 266 18.27 3.82 -12.21
C ILE A 266 19.63 3.36 -11.70
N ALA A 267 20.71 4.05 -12.09
CA ALA A 267 22.06 3.72 -11.63
C ALA A 267 22.19 3.83 -10.10
N SER A 268 21.68 4.91 -9.50
CA SER A 268 21.69 5.12 -8.05
C SER A 268 20.84 4.09 -7.31
N TRP A 269 19.69 3.67 -7.87
CA TRP A 269 18.88 2.61 -7.29
C TRP A 269 19.59 1.26 -7.33
N ILE A 270 20.24 0.92 -8.45
CA ILE A 270 21.01 -0.33 -8.56
C ILE A 270 22.14 -0.34 -7.54
N GLU A 271 22.91 0.75 -7.42
CA GLU A 271 23.98 0.88 -6.43
C GLU A 271 23.45 0.70 -5.00
N MET A 272 22.39 1.42 -4.66
CA MET A 272 21.73 1.36 -3.35
C MET A 272 21.21 -0.04 -3.02
N LEU A 273 20.62 -0.75 -3.98
CA LEU A 273 20.08 -2.10 -3.76
C LEU A 273 21.18 -3.17 -3.68
N ARG A 274 22.34 -2.94 -4.31
CA ARG A 274 23.54 -3.77 -4.14
C ARG A 274 24.16 -3.58 -2.76
N ASP A 275 24.16 -2.36 -2.23
CA ASP A 275 24.68 -2.03 -0.89
C ASP A 275 23.74 -2.51 0.23
N ASP A 276 22.44 -2.21 0.13
CA ASP A 276 21.43 -2.65 1.09
C ASP A 276 20.19 -3.26 0.39
N PRO A 277 20.15 -4.60 0.24
CA PRO A 277 19.01 -5.30 -0.35
C PRO A 277 17.70 -5.15 0.44
N HIS A 278 17.73 -4.71 1.71
CA HIS A 278 16.52 -4.41 2.47
C HIS A 278 15.84 -3.10 2.06
N GLU A 279 16.54 -2.22 1.34
CA GLU A 279 16.00 -0.92 0.96
C GLU A 279 14.75 -1.04 0.08
N ILE A 280 14.67 -2.03 -0.83
CA ILE A 280 13.47 -2.23 -1.65
C ILE A 280 12.22 -2.55 -0.80
N PHE A 281 12.40 -3.23 0.32
CA PHE A 281 11.31 -3.55 1.24
C PHE A 281 10.86 -2.31 2.02
N ARG A 282 11.80 -1.45 2.42
CA ARG A 282 11.50 -0.18 3.09
C ARG A 282 10.82 0.78 2.13
N ALA A 283 11.38 0.96 0.93
CA ALA A 283 10.80 1.79 -0.12
C ALA A 283 9.38 1.33 -0.48
N SER A 284 9.16 0.03 -0.68
CA SER A 284 7.83 -0.50 -0.99
C SER A 284 6.82 -0.37 0.16
N ARG A 285 7.28 -0.45 1.42
CA ARG A 285 6.43 -0.19 2.60
C ARG A 285 6.01 1.28 2.64
N ASP A 286 6.97 2.18 2.43
CA ASP A 286 6.72 3.62 2.47
C ASP A 286 5.83 4.03 1.28
N ALA A 287 6.07 3.49 0.09
CA ALA A 287 5.21 3.65 -1.09
C ALA A 287 3.77 3.19 -0.86
N GLN A 288 3.58 2.05 -0.18
CA GLN A 288 2.23 1.61 0.21
C GLN A 288 1.58 2.61 1.17
N ALA A 289 2.31 3.16 2.14
CA ALA A 289 1.79 4.16 3.06
C ALA A 289 1.43 5.47 2.35
N ILE A 290 2.20 5.87 1.33
CA ILE A 290 1.88 7.00 0.44
C ILE A 290 0.58 6.73 -0.31
N SER A 291 0.47 5.58 -0.99
CA SER A 291 -0.74 5.20 -1.73
C SER A 291 -1.96 5.17 -0.80
N ASP A 292 -1.82 4.58 0.39
CA ASP A 292 -2.89 4.55 1.38
C ASP A 292 -3.29 5.95 1.82
N TYR A 293 -2.32 6.84 2.02
CA TYR A 293 -2.58 8.20 2.47
C TYR A 293 -3.39 9.00 1.44
N ILE A 294 -3.16 8.77 0.15
CA ILE A 294 -3.86 9.46 -0.94
C ILE A 294 -5.19 8.78 -1.27
N VAL A 295 -5.21 7.45 -1.38
CA VAL A 295 -6.36 6.66 -1.87
C VAL A 295 -7.35 6.30 -0.74
N SER A 296 -7.03 6.56 0.53
CA SER A 296 -7.90 6.18 1.65
C SER A 296 -9.27 6.87 1.62
N PRO A 297 -10.38 6.11 1.79
CA PRO A 297 -11.73 6.64 1.92
C PRO A 297 -11.93 7.64 3.07
N LYS A 298 -11.03 7.72 4.05
CA LYS A 298 -11.19 8.66 5.17
C LYS A 298 -11.04 10.12 4.71
N ARG A 299 -10.12 10.38 3.78
CA ARG A 299 -9.96 11.71 3.16
C ARG A 299 -11.04 12.02 2.14
N ALA A 300 -11.48 11.01 1.41
CA ALA A 300 -12.67 11.10 0.56
C ALA A 300 -13.90 11.63 1.30
N LEU A 301 -14.16 11.08 2.50
CA LEU A 301 -15.27 11.49 3.36
C LEU A 301 -15.08 12.91 3.94
N GLU A 302 -13.86 13.27 4.35
CA GLU A 302 -13.55 14.64 4.84
C GLU A 302 -13.64 15.69 3.71
N ALA A 303 -13.28 15.32 2.47
CA ALA A 303 -13.40 16.16 1.28
C ALA A 303 -14.87 16.31 0.82
N GLU A 304 -15.66 15.23 0.82
CA GLU A 304 -17.10 15.32 0.54
C GLU A 304 -17.84 16.17 1.58
N GLN A 305 -17.47 16.08 2.86
CA GLN A 305 -18.06 16.89 3.93
C GLN A 305 -17.68 18.37 3.83
N SER A 306 -16.49 18.70 3.34
CA SER A 306 -16.06 20.10 3.13
C SER A 306 -16.63 20.73 1.87
N VAL A 307 -16.91 19.94 0.82
CA VAL A 307 -17.60 20.42 -0.39
C VAL A 307 -19.12 20.55 -0.18
N ALA A 308 -19.70 19.80 0.76
CA ALA A 308 -21.14 19.86 1.07
C ALA A 308 -21.55 21.06 1.96
N TYR A 309 -20.59 21.85 2.48
CA TYR A 309 -20.89 23.01 3.33
C TYR A 309 -20.32 24.32 2.74
N GLU A 310 -20.98 24.83 1.70
CA GLU A 310 -20.95 26.25 1.31
C GLU A 310 -22.27 26.93 1.68
N GLY A 311 -22.70 26.76 2.93
CA GLY A 311 -23.83 27.50 3.52
C GLY A 311 -23.33 28.69 4.36
N PRO A 312 -24.07 29.80 4.45
CA PRO A 312 -23.62 30.98 5.20
C PRO A 312 -23.45 30.63 6.68
N ALA A 313 -22.32 31.06 7.25
CA ALA A 313 -21.95 30.83 8.65
C ALA A 313 -23.08 31.27 9.60
N GLU A 314 -23.70 30.31 10.27
CA GLU A 314 -24.73 30.56 11.26
C GLU A 314 -24.08 31.06 12.56
N VAL A 315 -24.37 32.30 12.95
CA VAL A 315 -23.92 32.90 14.20
C VAL A 315 -24.67 32.25 15.35
N VAL A 316 -24.06 31.26 15.99
CA VAL A 316 -24.62 30.64 17.20
C VAL A 316 -24.42 31.59 18.38
N ARG A 317 -25.51 32.25 18.80
CA ARG A 317 -25.60 32.93 20.10
C ARG A 317 -25.85 31.88 21.17
N THR A 318 -24.96 31.79 22.15
CA THR A 318 -25.12 30.93 23.32
C THR A 318 -25.98 31.63 24.38
N GLU A 319 -27.17 31.11 24.66
CA GLU A 319 -27.91 31.47 25.86
C GLU A 319 -27.45 30.62 27.04
N ALA A 320 -27.10 31.29 28.15
CA ALA A 320 -26.65 30.66 29.37
C ALA A 320 -27.84 30.06 30.15
N VAL A 321 -27.84 28.75 30.33
CA VAL A 321 -28.82 28.05 31.17
C VAL A 321 -28.44 28.19 32.65
N ALA A 322 -29.24 28.92 33.41
CA ALA A 322 -29.13 29.03 34.86
C ALA A 322 -29.50 27.70 35.54
N ARG A 323 -28.66 27.25 36.48
CA ARG A 323 -28.87 26.04 37.29
C ARG A 323 -29.72 26.36 38.53
N THR A 324 -30.76 25.57 38.76
CA THR A 324 -31.55 25.59 40.00
C THR A 324 -30.87 24.76 41.11
N PRO A 325 -30.86 25.17 42.39
CA PRO A 325 -30.19 24.42 43.45
C PRO A 325 -31.07 23.31 44.05
N VAL A 326 -30.43 22.22 44.47
CA VAL A 326 -31.01 21.05 45.18
C VAL A 326 -31.11 21.35 46.69
N PRO A 327 -32.20 20.97 47.40
CA PRO A 327 -32.30 21.18 48.84
C PRO A 327 -31.63 20.08 49.68
N VAL A 328 -31.05 20.50 50.79
CA VAL A 328 -30.30 19.71 51.77
C VAL A 328 -31.26 19.07 52.78
N ALA A 329 -31.17 17.75 52.99
CA ALA A 329 -31.86 17.06 54.07
C ALA A 329 -31.06 17.13 55.39
N ARG A 330 -31.71 17.53 56.49
CA ARG A 330 -31.20 17.40 57.86
C ARG A 330 -31.96 16.28 58.58
N SER A 331 -31.22 15.38 59.22
CA SER A 331 -31.76 14.34 60.11
C SER A 331 -31.98 14.87 61.53
N ALA A 332 -33.03 14.40 62.20
CA ALA A 332 -32.95 13.49 63.37
C ALA A 332 -34.20 13.58 64.28
N ARG A 333 -34.81 12.40 64.46
CA ARG A 333 -35.36 11.77 65.69
C ARG A 333 -36.46 12.41 66.56
N GLU A 334 -37.44 11.53 66.85
CA GLU A 334 -38.15 11.27 68.13
C GLU A 334 -39.08 12.39 68.65
N ALA A 335 -40.27 12.18 69.20
CA ALA A 335 -41.06 11.00 69.58
C ALA A 335 -42.52 11.45 69.85
N GLU A 336 -43.37 10.49 70.21
CA GLU A 336 -44.68 10.59 70.91
C GLU A 336 -45.95 10.65 70.02
N GLY A 337 -46.78 9.60 70.15
CA GLY A 337 -48.13 9.46 69.56
C GLY A 337 -49.23 9.99 70.48
N PRO A 338 -50.39 9.31 70.66
CA PRO A 338 -51.14 8.44 69.76
C PRO A 338 -52.62 8.89 69.62
N SER A 339 -53.49 7.98 69.14
CA SER A 339 -54.98 8.02 69.18
C SER A 339 -55.61 8.75 67.96
N PHE A 340 -56.46 8.17 67.12
CA PHE A 340 -57.41 7.05 67.22
C PHE A 340 -57.52 6.33 65.88
#